data_AF-A0A1V9VX42-F1
#
_entry.id   AF-A0A1V9VX42-F1
#
_cell.length_a   1.000
_cell.length_b   1.000
_cell.length_c   1.000
_cell.angle_alpha   90.00
_cell.angle_beta   90.00
_cell.angle_gamma   90.00
#
_symmetry.space_group_name_H-M   'P 1'
#
loop_
_entity.id
_entity.type
_entity.pdbx_description
1 polymer ?
#
loop_
_entity_poly.entity_id
_entity_poly.type
_entity_poly.pdbx_seq_one_letter_code
_entity_poly.pdbx_strand_id
1 'polypeptide(L)'
;MLKNKRMLNIYIVCIGMVSLLTIPISTSAETVTSHHQCHSTNPLDFHSKCKSEATAWGNELFNLWNKLTPQVEKDVVRGYTAIDYHMINSYLRSDYFDFLDQEKTEASIKQIDRAFSRVRLHDDMIVYRRVRESAFGLPGNSLVKLDLKEDDPVNSTSKINMESFEFFKNRFQGKYKKDPAYMSTSIVKDAAEAFSLHPILMKIHVPKGVPAIYVDPLSNNPGEMELLLPRNRTYKVTNISPVIEKNKEYIMVDVEILDISSNYRNKRATDIMYEDSLPSLSK
;
A
#
# COMPACT_ATOMS: atom_id res chain seq x y z
N MET A 1 -37.92 92.80 59.98
CA MET A 1 -39.26 92.32 60.36
C MET A 1 -39.71 91.27 59.35
N LEU A 2 -40.08 90.06 59.82
CA LEU A 2 -41.09 89.10 59.34
C LEU A 2 -41.35 88.99 57.81
N LYS A 3 -41.57 87.83 57.14
CA LYS A 3 -41.77 86.41 57.51
C LYS A 3 -41.99 85.64 56.19
N ASN A 4 -41.65 84.33 56.16
CA ASN A 4 -42.34 83.22 55.44
C ASN A 4 -42.44 83.25 53.88
N LYS A 5 -42.52 82.14 53.13
CA LYS A 5 -42.52 80.67 53.35
C LYS A 5 -42.31 79.98 51.99
N ARG A 6 -41.62 78.82 52.01
CA ARG A 6 -41.76 77.58 51.20
C ARG A 6 -42.23 77.63 49.73
N MET A 7 -41.53 76.89 48.87
CA MET A 7 -42.01 75.61 48.31
C MET A 7 -40.84 74.78 47.73
N LEU A 8 -41.04 73.46 47.78
CA LEU A 8 -40.11 72.34 47.67
C LEU A 8 -40.26 71.64 46.30
N ASN A 9 -39.18 71.06 45.75
CA ASN A 9 -39.13 69.81 44.94
C ASN A 9 -37.65 69.53 44.56
N ILE A 10 -36.92 68.69 45.30
CA ILE A 10 -36.67 67.25 45.12
C ILE A 10 -36.13 66.87 43.72
N TYR A 11 -34.82 66.59 43.64
CA TYR A 11 -34.21 65.76 42.61
C TYR A 11 -33.47 64.59 43.28
N ILE A 12 -33.87 63.37 42.89
CA ILE A 12 -33.27 62.08 43.28
C ILE A 12 -32.23 61.73 42.21
N VAL A 13 -31.00 61.40 42.62
CA VAL A 13 -29.99 60.77 41.76
C VAL A 13 -29.77 59.34 42.27
N CYS A 14 -30.20 58.36 41.49
CA CYS A 14 -29.94 56.94 41.72
C CYS A 14 -28.60 56.54 41.09
N ILE A 15 -27.67 56.06 41.90
CA ILE A 15 -26.43 55.42 41.47
C ILE A 15 -26.72 53.93 41.29
N GLY A 16 -26.67 53.44 40.05
CA GLY A 16 -26.81 52.02 39.73
C GLY A 16 -25.50 51.26 39.93
N MET A 17 -25.53 50.26 40.83
CA MET A 17 -24.48 49.25 40.95
C MET A 17 -24.66 48.20 39.84
N VAL A 18 -23.68 48.08 38.95
CA VAL A 18 -23.62 46.99 37.96
C VAL A 18 -22.79 45.85 38.55
N SER A 19 -23.45 44.73 38.85
CA SER A 19 -22.83 43.47 39.23
C SER A 19 -22.21 42.80 37.99
N LEU A 20 -20.89 42.66 37.97
CA LEU A 20 -20.19 41.82 37.00
C LEU A 20 -20.28 40.36 37.46
N LEU A 21 -21.21 39.62 36.85
CA LEU A 21 -21.19 38.15 36.89
C LEU A 21 -20.05 37.67 35.99
N THR A 22 -19.02 37.08 36.60
CA THR A 22 -17.94 36.40 35.89
C THR A 22 -18.47 35.08 35.32
N ILE A 23 -18.53 34.99 33.99
CA ILE A 23 -18.76 33.71 33.30
C ILE A 23 -17.45 32.92 33.38
N PRO A 24 -17.43 31.69 33.93
CA PRO A 24 -16.25 30.86 33.83
C PRO A 24 -16.10 30.44 32.36
N ILE A 25 -15.06 30.95 31.71
CA ILE A 25 -14.61 30.42 30.42
C ILE A 25 -14.09 29.02 30.74
N SER A 26 -14.89 27.99 30.47
CA SER A 26 -14.36 26.63 30.34
C SER A 26 -13.45 26.63 29.13
N THR A 27 -12.15 26.85 29.35
CA THR A 27 -11.11 26.41 28.44
C THR A 27 -11.22 24.89 28.34
N SER A 28 -12.02 24.43 27.38
CA SER A 28 -11.78 23.15 26.74
C SER A 28 -10.39 23.25 26.15
N ALA A 29 -9.41 22.71 26.86
CA ALA A 29 -8.15 22.34 26.25
C ALA A 29 -8.50 21.31 25.18
N GLU A 30 -8.70 21.78 23.95
CA GLU A 30 -8.52 20.92 22.78
C GLU A 30 -7.09 20.42 22.90
N THR A 31 -7.00 19.16 23.33
CA THR A 31 -5.79 18.38 23.18
C THR A 31 -5.58 18.29 21.68
N VAL A 32 -4.79 19.23 21.14
CA VAL A 32 -4.08 19.03 19.88
C VAL A 32 -3.14 17.87 20.17
N THR A 33 -3.67 16.66 20.09
CA THR A 33 -2.87 15.48 19.85
C THR A 33 -2.16 15.81 18.56
N SER A 34 -0.85 16.07 18.64
CA SER A 34 -0.02 16.03 17.45
C SER A 34 -0.19 14.61 16.92
N HIS A 35 -1.11 14.41 15.98
CA HIS A 35 -1.18 13.19 15.20
C HIS A 35 0.13 13.14 14.44
N HIS A 36 1.14 12.55 15.08
CA HIS A 36 2.44 12.37 14.48
C HIS A 36 2.21 11.40 13.33
N GLN A 37 2.15 11.95 12.12
CA GLN A 37 1.89 11.24 10.89
C GLN A 37 2.78 10.00 10.87
N CYS A 38 2.17 8.83 10.87
CA CYS A 38 2.93 7.60 11.10
C CYS A 38 3.65 7.14 9.83
N HIS A 39 3.39 7.80 8.69
CA HIS A 39 3.89 7.54 7.35
C HIS A 39 4.79 8.67 6.84
N SER A 40 5.64 8.35 5.86
CA SER A 40 6.37 9.37 5.08
C SER A 40 5.49 9.84 3.92
N THR A 41 5.65 11.08 3.46
CA THR A 41 4.84 11.66 2.38
C THR A 41 5.55 11.76 1.03
N ASN A 42 6.88 11.66 0.99
CA ASN A 42 7.67 11.75 -0.24
C ASN A 42 8.86 10.77 -0.22
N PRO A 43 8.68 9.53 -0.72
CA PRO A 43 7.42 8.95 -1.23
C PRO A 43 6.42 8.65 -0.11
N LEU A 44 5.14 8.48 -0.48
CA LEU A 44 4.10 7.99 0.43
C LEU A 44 4.45 6.58 0.90
N ASP A 45 4.75 6.39 2.19
CA ASP A 45 5.19 5.10 2.74
C ASP A 45 4.50 4.79 4.07
N PHE A 46 3.51 3.88 4.05
CA PHE A 46 2.80 3.45 5.25
C PHE A 46 3.50 2.27 5.94
N HIS A 47 4.05 2.53 7.12
CA HIS A 47 4.67 1.50 7.96
C HIS A 47 3.59 0.66 8.66
N SER A 48 3.95 -0.49 9.25
CA SER A 48 2.99 -1.46 9.83
C SER A 48 2.01 -0.89 10.88
N LYS A 49 2.39 0.20 11.58
CA LYS A 49 1.52 0.90 12.55
C LYS A 49 0.46 1.81 11.91
N CYS A 50 0.52 2.02 10.60
CA CYS A 50 -0.27 3.01 9.86
C CYS A 50 -1.56 2.49 9.24
N LYS A 51 -2.07 1.34 9.68
CA LYS A 51 -3.24 0.73 9.05
C LYS A 51 -4.44 1.68 8.96
N SER A 52 -4.71 2.48 9.99
CA SER A 52 -5.84 3.42 9.97
C SER A 52 -5.68 4.53 8.90
N GLU A 53 -4.51 5.17 8.84
CA GLU A 53 -4.20 6.22 7.86
C GLU A 53 -4.16 5.64 6.43
N ALA A 54 -3.58 4.45 6.26
CA ALA A 54 -3.52 3.75 4.99
C ALA A 54 -4.90 3.32 4.50
N THR A 55 -5.79 2.85 5.38
CA THR A 55 -7.18 2.52 5.03
C THR A 55 -7.93 3.76 4.57
N ALA A 56 -7.76 4.90 5.25
CA ALA A 56 -8.39 6.16 4.83
C ALA A 56 -7.93 6.56 3.42
N TRP A 57 -6.61 6.59 3.19
CA TRP A 57 -6.03 6.89 1.88
C TRP A 57 -6.51 5.93 0.78
N GLY A 58 -6.48 4.63 1.07
CA GLY A 58 -6.91 3.60 0.11
C GLY A 58 -8.38 3.72 -0.24
N ASN A 59 -9.24 4.01 0.75
CA ASN A 59 -10.67 4.22 0.53
C ASN A 59 -10.97 5.46 -0.31
N GLU A 60 -10.18 6.54 -0.20
CA GLU A 60 -10.31 7.70 -1.09
C GLU A 60 -10.04 7.30 -2.56
N LEU A 61 -8.95 6.58 -2.80
CA LEU A 61 -8.59 6.08 -4.13
C LEU A 61 -9.67 5.12 -4.68
N PHE A 62 -10.13 4.19 -3.84
CA PHE A 62 -11.17 3.22 -4.20
C PHE A 62 -12.50 3.90 -4.49
N ASN A 63 -12.93 4.88 -3.70
CA ASN A 63 -14.22 5.56 -3.90
C ASN A 63 -14.25 6.29 -5.23
N LEU A 64 -13.16 6.95 -5.61
CA LEU A 64 -13.02 7.57 -6.93
C LEU A 64 -13.09 6.52 -8.04
N TRP A 65 -12.30 5.45 -7.92
CA TRP A 65 -12.29 4.36 -8.90
C TRP A 65 -13.68 3.70 -9.03
N ASN A 66 -14.33 3.40 -7.92
CA ASN A 66 -15.65 2.77 -7.86
C ASN A 66 -16.73 3.64 -8.52
N LYS A 67 -16.66 4.97 -8.36
CA LYS A 67 -17.58 5.90 -9.03
C LYS A 67 -17.41 5.93 -10.55
N LEU A 68 -16.17 5.77 -11.04
CA LEU A 68 -15.82 5.89 -12.46
C LEU A 68 -15.89 4.56 -13.24
N THR A 69 -15.99 3.44 -12.52
CA THR A 69 -15.86 2.09 -13.10
C THR A 69 -17.25 1.46 -13.34
N PRO A 70 -17.55 0.92 -14.53
CA PRO A 70 -18.74 0.11 -14.78
C PRO A 70 -18.76 -1.18 -13.94
N GLN A 71 -19.97 -1.68 -13.62
CA GLN A 71 -20.11 -2.87 -12.76
C GLN A 71 -19.40 -4.10 -13.33
N VAL A 72 -19.45 -4.32 -14.64
CA VAL A 72 -18.75 -5.45 -15.31
C VAL A 72 -17.23 -5.44 -15.08
N GLU A 73 -16.61 -4.26 -15.05
CA GLU A 73 -15.17 -4.11 -14.77
C GLU A 73 -14.90 -4.41 -13.28
N LYS A 74 -15.79 -3.97 -12.37
CA LYS A 74 -15.67 -4.25 -10.93
C LYS A 74 -15.79 -5.74 -10.61
N ASP A 75 -16.74 -6.43 -11.23
CA ASP A 75 -16.99 -7.84 -10.98
C ASP A 75 -15.79 -8.70 -11.38
N VAL A 76 -15.15 -8.37 -12.51
CA VAL A 76 -13.94 -9.08 -12.94
C VAL A 76 -12.73 -8.77 -12.05
N VAL A 77 -12.56 -7.51 -11.61
CA VAL A 77 -11.50 -7.18 -10.64
C VAL A 77 -11.73 -7.90 -9.30
N ARG A 78 -12.98 -7.99 -8.83
CA ARG A 78 -13.34 -8.78 -7.66
C ARG A 78 -13.05 -10.27 -7.86
N GLY A 79 -13.40 -10.83 -9.02
CA GLY A 79 -13.08 -12.23 -9.38
C GLY A 79 -11.58 -12.51 -9.34
N TYR A 80 -10.77 -11.57 -9.87
CA TYR A 80 -9.31 -11.64 -9.81
C TYR A 80 -8.81 -11.74 -8.37
N THR A 81 -9.36 -10.97 -7.41
CA THR A 81 -8.94 -11.09 -5.99
C THR A 81 -9.27 -12.44 -5.33
N ALA A 82 -10.09 -13.29 -5.98
CA ALA A 82 -10.49 -14.62 -5.50
C ALA A 82 -9.69 -15.73 -6.18
N ILE A 83 -10.31 -16.53 -7.04
CA ILE A 83 -9.70 -17.70 -7.67
C ILE A 83 -9.17 -17.40 -9.08
N ASP A 84 -9.68 -16.36 -9.73
CA ASP A 84 -9.39 -16.09 -11.15
C ASP A 84 -7.95 -15.62 -11.38
N TYR A 85 -7.26 -15.07 -10.36
CA TYR A 85 -5.86 -14.65 -10.52
C TYR A 85 -4.96 -15.79 -10.98
N HIS A 86 -5.20 -17.03 -10.53
CA HIS A 86 -4.36 -18.17 -10.88
C HIS A 86 -4.37 -18.40 -12.40
N MET A 87 -5.57 -18.46 -12.97
CA MET A 87 -5.77 -18.68 -14.40
C MET A 87 -5.25 -17.47 -15.20
N ILE A 88 -5.62 -16.26 -14.80
CA ILE A 88 -5.23 -15.02 -15.50
C ILE A 88 -3.71 -14.82 -15.48
N ASN A 89 -3.06 -14.91 -14.31
CA ASN A 89 -1.62 -14.68 -14.23
C ASN A 89 -0.82 -15.84 -14.79
N SER A 90 -1.33 -17.07 -14.79
CA SER A 90 -0.69 -18.16 -15.53
C SER A 90 -0.78 -17.88 -17.03
N TYR A 91 -1.95 -17.45 -17.52
CA TYR A 91 -2.14 -17.04 -18.92
C TYR A 91 -1.18 -15.94 -19.36
N LEU A 92 -0.98 -14.95 -18.51
CA LEU A 92 -0.03 -13.88 -18.81
C LEU A 92 1.44 -14.34 -18.78
N ARG A 93 1.77 -15.44 -18.10
CA ARG A 93 3.17 -15.92 -17.92
C ARG A 93 3.57 -17.06 -18.83
N SER A 94 2.64 -17.82 -19.40
CA SER A 94 2.92 -18.99 -20.23
C SER A 94 2.17 -18.96 -21.55
N ASP A 95 2.69 -19.68 -22.54
CA ASP A 95 2.12 -19.73 -23.89
C ASP A 95 1.11 -20.89 -24.10
N TYR A 96 0.74 -21.67 -23.07
CA TYR A 96 -0.10 -22.88 -23.24
C TYR A 96 -1.39 -22.87 -22.41
N PHE A 97 -2.55 -22.91 -23.08
CA PHE A 97 -3.89 -22.98 -22.49
C PHE A 97 -4.85 -23.83 -23.33
N ASP A 98 -5.87 -24.40 -22.69
CA ASP A 98 -7.05 -24.93 -23.38
C ASP A 98 -7.82 -23.78 -24.05
N PHE A 99 -8.34 -24.03 -25.25
CA PHE A 99 -9.02 -23.04 -26.09
C PHE A 99 -10.24 -22.41 -25.40
N LEU A 100 -11.03 -23.19 -24.63
CA LEU A 100 -12.22 -22.66 -23.95
C LEU A 100 -11.87 -21.76 -22.76
N ASP A 101 -10.77 -22.06 -22.06
CA ASP A 101 -10.28 -21.23 -20.97
C ASP A 101 -9.63 -19.94 -21.48
N GLN A 102 -9.10 -19.96 -22.71
CA GLN A 102 -8.45 -18.81 -23.33
C GLN A 102 -9.43 -17.65 -23.60
N GLU A 103 -10.57 -17.87 -24.26
CA GLU A 103 -11.49 -16.78 -24.63
C GLU A 103 -12.02 -16.05 -23.38
N LYS A 104 -12.43 -16.81 -22.36
CA LYS A 104 -12.88 -16.27 -21.07
C LYS A 104 -11.77 -15.48 -20.39
N THR A 105 -10.55 -16.02 -20.36
CA THR A 105 -9.41 -15.37 -19.72
C THR A 105 -9.03 -14.07 -20.43
N GLU A 106 -8.99 -14.06 -21.76
CA GLU A 106 -8.74 -12.86 -22.56
C GLU A 106 -9.82 -11.80 -22.37
N ALA A 107 -11.09 -12.20 -22.29
CA ALA A 107 -12.20 -11.30 -21.99
C ALA A 107 -12.03 -10.65 -20.60
N SER A 108 -11.68 -11.44 -19.58
CA SER A 108 -11.38 -10.92 -18.24
C SER A 108 -10.21 -9.94 -18.24
N ILE A 109 -9.10 -10.27 -18.91
CA ILE A 109 -7.93 -9.39 -19.05
C ILE A 109 -8.33 -8.05 -19.67
N LYS A 110 -9.14 -8.06 -20.73
CA LYS A 110 -9.62 -6.82 -21.38
C LYS A 110 -10.44 -5.96 -20.43
N GLN A 111 -11.27 -6.55 -19.56
CA GLN A 111 -12.05 -5.79 -18.57
C GLN A 111 -11.17 -5.24 -17.45
N ILE A 112 -10.22 -6.02 -16.93
CA ILE A 112 -9.27 -5.56 -15.91
C ILE A 112 -8.41 -4.41 -16.47
N ASP A 113 -7.90 -4.54 -17.70
CA ASP A 113 -7.11 -3.48 -18.35
C ASP A 113 -7.91 -2.18 -18.51
N ARG A 114 -9.21 -2.28 -18.83
CA ARG A 114 -10.11 -1.11 -18.87
C ARG A 114 -10.31 -0.50 -17.48
N ALA A 115 -10.43 -1.33 -16.45
CA ALA A 115 -10.58 -0.88 -15.07
C ALA A 115 -9.37 -0.05 -14.59
N PHE A 116 -8.17 -0.31 -15.12
CA PHE A 116 -6.98 0.51 -14.85
C PHE A 116 -7.00 1.89 -15.53
N SER A 117 -7.88 2.14 -16.50
CA SER A 117 -7.93 3.45 -17.17
C SER A 117 -8.52 4.59 -16.32
N ARG A 118 -9.04 4.28 -15.13
CA ARG A 118 -9.92 5.17 -14.36
C ARG A 118 -9.18 6.09 -13.39
N VAL A 119 -8.18 5.56 -12.70
CA VAL A 119 -7.48 6.24 -11.61
C VAL A 119 -5.98 5.98 -11.70
N ARG A 120 -5.19 6.98 -11.32
CA ARG A 120 -3.73 6.97 -11.28
C ARG A 120 -3.25 7.48 -9.93
N LEU A 121 -2.07 7.04 -9.50
CA LEU A 121 -1.42 7.55 -8.31
C LEU A 121 -1.11 9.05 -8.48
N HIS A 122 -1.43 9.85 -7.47
CA HIS A 122 -1.14 11.27 -7.45
C HIS A 122 0.30 11.58 -7.01
N ASP A 123 0.81 10.77 -6.09
CA ASP A 123 2.15 10.87 -5.53
C ASP A 123 2.94 9.58 -5.77
N ASP A 124 4.26 9.68 -5.64
CA ASP A 124 5.12 8.50 -5.56
C ASP A 124 4.77 7.72 -4.29
N MET A 125 4.76 6.39 -4.37
CA MET A 125 4.34 5.54 -3.26
C MET A 125 5.24 4.32 -3.10
N ILE A 126 5.43 3.89 -1.86
CA ILE A 126 5.98 2.59 -1.52
C ILE A 126 4.84 1.59 -1.28
N VAL A 127 4.94 0.44 -1.96
CA VAL A 127 4.11 -0.74 -1.70
C VAL A 127 4.98 -1.95 -1.39
N TYR A 128 4.36 -2.97 -0.80
CA TYR A 128 5.05 -4.10 -0.20
C TYR A 128 4.55 -5.42 -0.75
N ARG A 129 5.46 -6.37 -0.97
CA ARG A 129 5.09 -7.77 -1.27
C ARG A 129 6.05 -8.73 -0.59
N ARG A 130 5.51 -9.67 0.18
CA ARG A 130 6.26 -10.75 0.83
C ARG A 130 6.33 -11.96 -0.10
N VAL A 131 7.54 -12.49 -0.34
CA VAL A 131 7.76 -13.68 -1.18
C VAL A 131 8.71 -14.69 -0.53
N ARG A 132 8.55 -15.95 -0.92
CA ARG A 132 9.44 -17.07 -0.53
C ARG A 132 10.69 -17.09 -1.39
N GLU A 133 11.71 -17.82 -0.94
CA GLU A 133 12.92 -18.09 -1.73
C GLU A 133 12.60 -18.81 -3.05
N SER A 134 11.57 -19.66 -3.06
CA SER A 134 11.11 -20.35 -4.26
C SER A 134 10.66 -19.41 -5.38
N ALA A 135 10.23 -18.19 -5.06
CA ALA A 135 9.90 -17.18 -6.06
C ALA A 135 11.13 -16.73 -6.88
N PHE A 136 12.33 -16.86 -6.30
CA PHE A 136 13.62 -16.62 -6.96
C PHE A 136 14.28 -17.91 -7.47
N GLY A 137 13.54 -19.03 -7.50
CA GLY A 137 14.07 -20.34 -7.88
C GLY A 137 15.03 -20.96 -6.86
N LEU A 138 14.99 -20.52 -5.60
CA LEU A 138 15.84 -21.02 -4.53
C LEU A 138 15.08 -22.02 -3.64
N PRO A 139 15.76 -23.03 -3.07
CA PRO A 139 15.14 -23.91 -2.07
C PRO A 139 14.68 -23.11 -0.84
N GLY A 140 13.58 -23.54 -0.22
CA GLY A 140 13.12 -22.93 1.04
C GLY A 140 14.18 -23.07 2.14
N ASN A 141 14.25 -22.07 3.03
CA ASN A 141 15.23 -21.98 4.12
C ASN A 141 16.70 -21.89 3.69
N SER A 142 16.99 -21.68 2.39
CA SER A 142 18.36 -21.54 1.88
C SER A 142 18.95 -20.15 2.15
N LEU A 143 18.09 -19.12 2.18
CA LEU A 143 18.48 -17.72 2.38
C LEU A 143 18.25 -17.28 3.82
N VAL A 144 17.09 -17.61 4.37
CA VAL A 144 16.71 -17.32 5.76
C VAL A 144 16.20 -18.58 6.40
N LYS A 145 16.90 -19.08 7.41
CA LYS A 145 16.44 -20.24 8.18
C LYS A 145 15.40 -19.77 9.20
N LEU A 146 14.20 -20.34 9.14
CA LEU A 146 13.27 -20.25 10.25
C LEU A 146 13.63 -21.30 11.30
N ASP A 147 13.93 -20.84 12.51
CA ASP A 147 14.01 -21.67 13.70
C ASP A 147 12.64 -21.59 14.40
N LEU A 148 11.72 -22.43 13.94
CA LEU A 148 10.40 -22.57 14.53
C LEU A 148 10.53 -23.38 15.80
N LYS A 149 10.26 -22.75 16.95
CA LYS A 149 10.09 -23.46 18.21
C LYS A 149 8.65 -23.91 18.29
N GLU A 150 8.39 -25.19 18.01
CA GLU A 150 7.03 -25.77 18.02
C GLU A 150 6.31 -25.57 19.35
N ASP A 151 7.07 -25.55 20.45
CA ASP A 151 6.62 -25.35 21.83
C ASP A 151 6.54 -23.86 22.24
N ASP A 152 7.14 -22.96 21.46
CA ASP A 152 7.16 -21.53 21.72
C ASP A 152 7.16 -20.71 20.41
N PRO A 153 6.03 -20.70 19.69
CA PRO A 153 5.92 -19.99 18.41
C PRO A 153 6.20 -18.49 18.54
N VAL A 154 6.02 -17.91 19.73
CA VAL A 154 6.28 -16.49 20.02
C VAL A 154 7.78 -16.18 20.03
N ASN A 155 8.63 -17.15 20.42
CA ASN A 155 10.09 -17.02 20.42
C ASN A 155 10.77 -17.71 19.23
N SER A 156 10.02 -18.04 18.18
CA SER A 156 10.61 -18.49 16.91
C SER A 156 11.49 -17.40 16.32
N THR A 157 12.69 -17.77 15.88
CA THR A 157 13.66 -16.82 15.33
C THR A 157 13.88 -17.08 13.84
N SER A 158 14.35 -16.06 13.13
CA SER A 158 14.84 -16.24 11.76
C SER A 158 16.27 -15.78 11.68
N LYS A 159 17.09 -16.51 10.91
CA LYS A 159 18.51 -16.22 10.75
C LYS A 159 18.89 -16.21 9.27
N ILE A 160 19.48 -15.11 8.82
CA ILE A 160 20.02 -14.99 7.47
C ILE A 160 21.30 -15.83 7.36
N ASN A 161 21.39 -16.64 6.29
CA ASN A 161 22.66 -17.20 5.87
C ASN A 161 23.42 -16.15 5.06
N MET A 162 24.49 -15.60 5.65
CA MET A 162 25.23 -14.48 5.05
C MET A 162 25.95 -14.85 3.75
N GLU A 163 26.42 -16.09 3.59
CA GLU A 163 27.03 -16.57 2.35
C GLU A 163 25.98 -16.67 1.22
N SER A 164 24.83 -17.30 1.52
CA SER A 164 23.70 -17.34 0.59
C SER A 164 23.20 -15.93 0.23
N PHE A 165 23.20 -15.02 1.20
CA PHE A 165 22.82 -13.62 1.01
C PHE A 165 23.73 -12.90 0.01
N GLU A 166 25.05 -13.02 0.16
CA GLU A 166 25.98 -12.38 -0.76
C GLU A 166 25.85 -12.95 -2.19
N PHE A 167 25.63 -14.26 -2.34
CA PHE A 167 25.32 -14.85 -3.65
C PHE A 167 24.01 -14.30 -4.22
N PHE A 168 22.94 -14.27 -3.42
CA PHE A 168 21.64 -13.74 -3.80
C PHE A 168 21.74 -12.27 -4.25
N LYS A 169 22.45 -11.44 -3.48
CA LYS A 169 22.69 -10.04 -3.79
C LYS A 169 23.45 -9.86 -5.10
N ASN A 170 24.56 -10.57 -5.28
CA ASN A 170 25.37 -10.51 -6.50
C ASN A 170 24.61 -10.98 -7.74
N ARG A 171 23.71 -11.96 -7.59
CA ARG A 171 22.89 -12.48 -8.68
C ARG A 171 21.83 -11.47 -9.12
N PHE A 172 21.12 -10.84 -8.18
CA PHE A 172 19.88 -10.13 -8.48
C PHE A 172 19.94 -8.61 -8.39
N GLN A 173 20.90 -8.03 -7.66
CA GLN A 173 20.99 -6.57 -7.56
C GLN A 173 21.34 -5.95 -8.92
N GLY A 174 20.64 -4.85 -9.26
CA GLY A 174 20.80 -4.15 -10.52
C GLY A 174 20.12 -4.85 -11.72
N LYS A 175 19.49 -6.01 -11.52
CA LYS A 175 18.77 -6.73 -12.58
C LYS A 175 17.38 -6.16 -12.82
N TYR A 176 16.86 -6.44 -14.00
CA TYR A 176 15.57 -5.97 -14.48
C TYR A 176 14.64 -7.16 -14.74
N LYS A 177 13.37 -7.03 -14.41
CA LYS A 177 12.34 -8.02 -14.78
C LYS A 177 11.28 -7.35 -15.63
N LYS A 178 10.95 -7.96 -16.78
CA LYS A 178 9.69 -7.71 -17.47
C LYS A 178 8.66 -8.70 -16.95
N ASP A 179 7.66 -8.19 -16.26
CA ASP A 179 6.58 -8.98 -15.68
C ASP A 179 5.31 -8.82 -16.53
N PRO A 180 4.88 -9.88 -17.25
CA PRO A 180 3.69 -9.82 -18.08
C PRO A 180 2.39 -9.90 -17.26
N ALA A 181 2.43 -10.30 -15.99
CA ALA A 181 1.27 -10.45 -15.11
C ALA A 181 0.92 -9.15 -14.37
N TYR A 182 -0.28 -9.08 -13.80
CA TYR A 182 -0.65 -8.02 -12.85
C TYR A 182 0.15 -8.17 -11.56
N MET A 183 0.39 -7.09 -10.82
CA MET A 183 1.18 -7.14 -9.58
C MET A 183 0.29 -6.88 -8.37
N SER A 184 0.26 -7.83 -7.43
CA SER A 184 -0.51 -7.76 -6.20
C SER A 184 0.39 -7.39 -5.04
N THR A 185 0.18 -6.19 -4.50
CA THR A 185 1.01 -5.55 -3.48
C THR A 185 0.16 -4.98 -2.36
N SER A 186 0.71 -4.78 -1.17
CA SER A 186 0.04 -4.14 -0.03
C SER A 186 0.55 -2.71 0.16
N ILE A 187 -0.34 -1.76 0.43
CA ILE A 187 0.06 -0.38 0.75
C ILE A 187 0.73 -0.24 2.12
N VAL A 188 0.57 -1.23 2.99
CA VAL A 188 1.18 -1.28 4.32
C VAL A 188 2.13 -2.47 4.42
N LYS A 189 3.32 -2.26 5.00
CA LYS A 189 4.25 -3.33 5.32
C LYS A 189 3.60 -4.37 6.25
N ASP A 190 3.61 -5.63 5.83
CA ASP A 190 3.08 -6.78 6.59
C ASP A 190 1.59 -6.57 7.00
N ALA A 191 0.77 -6.08 6.06
CA ALA A 191 -0.65 -5.82 6.26
C ALA A 191 -1.43 -7.06 6.75
N ALA A 192 -1.24 -8.20 6.07
CA ALA A 192 -1.86 -9.48 6.42
C ALA A 192 -0.84 -10.44 7.03
N GLU A 193 -1.20 -11.04 8.17
CA GLU A 193 -0.35 -11.94 8.95
C GLU A 193 0.08 -13.18 8.15
N ALA A 194 -0.82 -13.71 7.30
CA ALA A 194 -0.60 -14.90 6.48
C ALA A 194 0.64 -14.82 5.58
N PHE A 195 1.03 -13.62 5.14
CA PHE A 195 2.21 -13.42 4.30
C PHE A 195 3.42 -12.90 5.05
N SER A 196 3.23 -12.43 6.29
CA SER A 196 4.28 -11.78 7.06
C SER A 196 5.48 -12.70 7.32
N LEU A 197 5.29 -14.01 7.40
CA LEU A 197 6.35 -14.98 7.67
C LEU A 197 7.28 -15.25 6.48
N HIS A 198 6.97 -14.75 5.27
CA HIS A 198 7.87 -14.98 4.15
C HIS A 198 9.20 -14.20 4.31
N PRO A 199 10.34 -14.83 3.97
CA PRO A 199 11.67 -14.33 4.33
C PRO A 199 12.17 -13.19 3.46
N ILE A 200 11.51 -12.87 2.36
CA ILE A 200 11.91 -11.79 1.45
C ILE A 200 10.79 -10.77 1.36
N LEU A 201 11.11 -9.50 1.65
CA LEU A 201 10.21 -8.36 1.50
C LEU A 201 10.63 -7.53 0.29
N MET A 202 9.81 -7.53 -0.74
CA MET A 202 9.91 -6.59 -1.85
C MET A 202 9.37 -5.23 -1.37
N LYS A 203 10.24 -4.22 -1.28
CA LYS A 203 9.89 -2.82 -1.02
C LYS A 203 9.88 -2.09 -2.36
N ILE A 204 8.70 -1.75 -2.86
CA ILE A 204 8.51 -1.37 -4.26
C ILE A 204 8.15 0.12 -4.32
N HIS A 205 9.02 0.93 -4.92
CA HIS A 205 8.71 2.30 -5.30
C HIS A 205 7.90 2.31 -6.60
N VAL A 206 6.73 2.93 -6.54
CA VAL A 206 5.81 3.13 -7.65
C VAL A 206 5.74 4.62 -7.93
N PRO A 207 6.15 5.08 -9.12
CA PRO A 207 6.14 6.50 -9.43
C PRO A 207 4.71 7.01 -9.59
N LYS A 208 4.52 8.30 -9.30
CA LYS A 208 3.28 9.03 -9.58
C LYS A 208 2.84 8.84 -11.03
N GLY A 209 1.53 8.88 -11.26
CA GLY A 209 0.92 8.71 -12.58
C GLY A 209 0.72 7.26 -13.02
N VAL A 210 1.31 6.28 -12.32
CA VAL A 210 1.02 4.86 -12.53
C VAL A 210 -0.46 4.57 -12.23
N PRO A 211 -1.20 3.94 -13.16
CA PRO A 211 -2.52 3.40 -12.85
C PRO A 211 -2.45 2.38 -11.72
N ALA A 212 -3.40 2.45 -10.80
CA ALA A 212 -3.48 1.54 -9.68
C ALA A 212 -4.93 1.41 -9.22
N ILE A 213 -5.27 0.27 -8.61
CA ILE A 213 -6.60 0.03 -8.03
C ILE A 213 -6.39 -0.44 -6.60
N TYR A 214 -6.90 0.30 -5.62
CA TYR A 214 -6.99 -0.20 -4.24
C TYR A 214 -8.20 -1.13 -4.16
N VAL A 215 -7.97 -2.43 -4.04
CA VAL A 215 -9.02 -3.45 -4.20
C VAL A 215 -9.59 -3.97 -2.87
N ASP A 216 -8.95 -3.64 -1.75
CA ASP A 216 -9.33 -4.14 -0.42
C ASP A 216 -10.84 -4.05 -0.11
N PRO A 217 -11.55 -2.93 -0.41
CA PRO A 217 -12.98 -2.80 -0.08
C PRO A 217 -13.92 -3.68 -0.93
N LEU A 218 -13.48 -4.17 -2.10
CA LEU A 218 -14.26 -5.10 -2.93
C LEU A 218 -13.70 -6.52 -2.95
N SER A 219 -12.53 -6.73 -2.33
CA SER A 219 -11.78 -7.98 -2.39
C SER A 219 -12.56 -9.10 -1.72
N ASN A 220 -12.44 -10.31 -2.26
CA ASN A 220 -12.91 -11.51 -1.56
C ASN A 220 -11.95 -11.95 -0.44
N ASN A 221 -10.79 -11.32 -0.35
CA ASN A 221 -9.78 -11.51 0.70
C ASN A 221 -9.42 -10.14 1.31
N PRO A 222 -10.35 -9.50 2.06
CA PRO A 222 -10.09 -8.19 2.66
C PRO A 222 -9.03 -8.27 3.77
N GLY A 223 -8.37 -7.14 4.05
CA GLY A 223 -7.32 -7.04 5.06
C GLY A 223 -5.89 -7.21 4.52
N GLU A 224 -5.73 -7.51 3.24
CA GLU A 224 -4.45 -7.48 2.53
C GLU A 224 -4.01 -6.03 2.23
N MET A 225 -4.93 -5.06 2.30
CA MET A 225 -4.72 -3.66 1.93
C MET A 225 -4.11 -3.56 0.53
N GLU A 226 -4.67 -4.35 -0.39
CA GLU A 226 -4.07 -4.61 -1.69
C GLU A 226 -4.22 -3.39 -2.62
N LEU A 227 -3.08 -2.93 -3.13
CA LEU A 227 -2.97 -2.08 -4.31
C LEU A 227 -2.54 -2.96 -5.49
N LEU A 228 -3.46 -3.14 -6.43
CA LEU A 228 -3.20 -3.85 -7.66
C LEU A 228 -2.55 -2.91 -8.68
N LEU A 229 -1.45 -3.35 -9.31
CA LEU A 229 -0.78 -2.63 -10.39
C LEU A 229 -1.03 -3.34 -11.74
N PRO A 230 -1.10 -2.58 -12.84
CA PRO A 230 -1.41 -3.14 -14.15
C PRO A 230 -0.27 -4.01 -14.64
N ARG A 231 -0.64 -4.95 -15.51
CA ARG A 231 0.25 -5.92 -16.12
C ARG A 231 1.28 -5.31 -17.06
N ASN A 232 2.21 -6.16 -17.54
CA ASN A 232 3.21 -5.81 -18.55
C ASN A 232 4.17 -4.69 -18.10
N ARG A 233 4.56 -4.68 -16.83
CA ARG A 233 5.48 -3.69 -16.26
C ARG A 233 6.91 -4.19 -16.20
N THR A 234 7.83 -3.25 -16.19
CA THR A 234 9.24 -3.53 -15.90
C THR A 234 9.56 -3.01 -14.52
N TYR A 235 10.31 -3.79 -13.75
CA TYR A 235 10.90 -3.32 -12.51
C TYR A 235 12.40 -3.57 -12.50
N LYS A 236 13.12 -2.77 -11.70
CA LYS A 236 14.54 -2.93 -11.43
C LYS A 236 14.75 -3.22 -9.96
N VAL A 237 15.61 -4.18 -9.64
CA VAL A 237 16.12 -4.36 -8.27
C VAL A 237 17.23 -3.35 -8.03
N THR A 238 16.98 -2.35 -7.18
CA THR A 238 17.92 -1.25 -6.95
C THR A 238 18.90 -1.56 -5.82
N ASN A 239 18.43 -2.24 -4.78
CA ASN A 239 19.24 -2.62 -3.62
C ASN A 239 18.73 -3.91 -2.97
N ILE A 240 19.63 -4.67 -2.36
CA ILE A 240 19.32 -5.86 -1.56
C ILE A 240 20.08 -5.76 -0.24
N SER A 241 19.36 -5.82 0.87
CA SER A 241 19.93 -5.65 2.22
C SER A 241 19.36 -6.64 3.23
N PRO A 242 20.16 -7.09 4.21
CA PRO A 242 19.64 -7.84 5.35
C PRO A 242 18.92 -6.87 6.30
N VAL A 243 17.82 -7.32 6.90
CA VAL A 243 17.09 -6.55 7.92
C VAL A 243 16.92 -7.39 9.16
N ILE A 244 17.24 -6.80 10.32
CA ILE A 244 17.08 -7.40 11.64
C ILE A 244 16.08 -6.54 12.41
N GLU A 245 14.88 -7.07 12.63
CA GLU A 245 13.82 -6.40 13.38
C GLU A 245 13.39 -7.28 14.55
N LYS A 246 13.79 -6.89 15.77
CA LYS A 246 13.60 -7.68 16.98
C LYS A 246 14.20 -9.09 16.81
N ASN A 247 13.37 -10.14 16.81
CA ASN A 247 13.76 -11.54 16.65
C ASN A 247 13.61 -12.06 15.21
N LYS A 248 13.33 -11.15 14.25
CA LYS A 248 13.08 -11.51 12.87
C LYS A 248 14.16 -10.95 11.95
N GLU A 249 14.88 -11.85 11.30
CA GLU A 249 15.78 -11.51 10.21
C GLU A 249 15.13 -11.83 8.87
N TYR A 250 15.19 -10.90 7.92
CA TYR A 250 14.65 -11.10 6.58
C TYR A 250 15.44 -10.30 5.55
N ILE A 251 15.28 -10.65 4.27
CA ILE A 251 15.92 -9.91 3.17
C ILE A 251 14.96 -8.86 2.64
N MET A 252 15.41 -7.61 2.58
CA MET A 252 14.69 -6.54 1.89
C MET A 252 15.28 -6.38 0.49
N VAL A 253 14.38 -6.36 -0.49
CA VAL A 253 14.70 -6.13 -1.91
C VAL A 253 14.00 -4.83 -2.31
N ASP A 254 14.78 -3.76 -2.44
CA ASP A 254 14.28 -2.49 -2.94
C ASP A 254 14.11 -2.59 -4.46
N VAL A 255 12.93 -2.21 -4.92
CA VAL A 255 12.50 -2.31 -6.32
C VAL A 255 11.95 -0.99 -6.79
N GLU A 256 12.27 -0.62 -8.04
CA GLU A 256 11.70 0.54 -8.71
C GLU A 256 10.83 0.06 -9.89
N ILE A 257 9.55 0.45 -9.91
CA ILE A 257 8.71 0.29 -11.10
C ILE A 257 9.16 1.31 -12.12
N LEU A 258 9.65 0.83 -13.26
CA LEU A 258 10.05 1.70 -14.35
C LEU A 258 8.80 2.07 -15.14
N ASP A 259 8.40 3.33 -15.03
CA ASP A 259 7.33 3.88 -15.86
C ASP A 259 7.85 4.12 -17.28
N ILE A 260 7.96 3.04 -18.06
CA ILE A 260 8.11 3.15 -19.50
C ILE A 260 6.75 3.62 -20.01
N SER A 261 6.59 4.95 -20.06
CA SER A 261 5.48 5.66 -20.66
C SER A 261 4.92 4.89 -21.86
N SER A 262 3.76 4.28 -21.63
CA SER A 262 2.88 3.65 -22.62
C SER A 262 3.59 2.90 -23.77
N ASN A 263 4.27 1.80 -23.49
CA ASN A 263 4.67 0.88 -24.55
C ASN A 263 3.93 -0.45 -24.48
N TYR A 264 2.61 -0.38 -24.75
CA TYR A 264 1.89 -1.50 -25.33
C TYR A 264 2.34 -1.81 -26.77
N ARG A 265 3.27 -1.03 -27.35
CA ARG A 265 3.76 -1.19 -28.74
C ARG A 265 5.27 -1.16 -28.97
N ASN A 266 6.14 -0.84 -28.00
CA ASN A 266 7.57 -0.94 -28.27
C ASN A 266 8.10 -2.35 -27.99
N LYS A 267 8.56 -2.96 -29.09
CA LYS A 267 9.65 -3.94 -29.13
C LYS A 267 10.68 -3.60 -28.05
N ARG A 268 11.09 -4.64 -27.32
CA ARG A 268 12.22 -4.68 -26.36
C ARG A 268 13.16 -3.50 -26.58
N ALA A 269 13.27 -2.60 -25.59
CA ALA A 269 14.39 -1.66 -25.56
C ALA A 269 15.66 -2.52 -25.66
N THR A 270 16.39 -2.39 -26.77
CA THR A 270 17.39 -3.36 -27.24
C THR A 270 18.57 -3.56 -26.29
N ASP A 271 18.68 -2.74 -25.25
CA ASP A 271 19.81 -2.72 -24.31
C ASP A 271 19.46 -3.22 -22.89
N ILE A 272 18.19 -3.51 -22.59
CA ILE A 272 17.81 -4.06 -21.28
C ILE A 272 17.85 -5.59 -21.33
N MET A 273 18.84 -6.17 -20.66
CA MET A 273 18.88 -7.61 -20.37
C MET A 273 17.97 -7.90 -19.17
N TYR A 274 16.87 -8.61 -19.42
CA TYR A 274 15.95 -9.06 -18.38
C TYR A 274 16.47 -10.34 -17.71
N GLU A 275 16.31 -10.43 -16.39
CA GLU A 275 16.57 -11.62 -15.60
C GLU A 275 15.26 -12.37 -15.37
N ASP A 276 15.05 -13.48 -16.07
CA ASP A 276 13.82 -14.26 -15.97
C ASP A 276 13.69 -15.01 -14.65
N SER A 277 14.80 -15.21 -13.91
CA SER A 277 14.75 -15.81 -12.58
C SER A 277 14.39 -14.81 -11.48
N LEU A 278 14.14 -13.53 -11.80
CA LEU A 278 13.47 -12.60 -10.90
C LEU A 278 11.96 -12.90 -10.83
N PRO A 279 11.34 -12.83 -9.64
CA PRO A 279 9.96 -13.26 -9.45
C PRO A 279 8.95 -12.38 -10.20
N SER A 280 7.83 -12.99 -10.58
CA SER A 280 6.60 -12.24 -10.81
C SER A 280 6.15 -11.59 -9.50
N LEU A 281 5.63 -10.36 -9.56
CA LEU A 281 5.00 -9.67 -8.43
C LEU A 281 3.48 -9.93 -8.38
N SER A 282 2.97 -10.83 -9.21
CA SER A 282 1.58 -11.32 -9.19
C SER A 282 1.27 -12.15 -7.94
N LYS A 283 -0.01 -12.22 -7.57
CA LYS A 283 -0.52 -13.12 -6.51
C LYS A 283 -0.14 -14.57 -6.79
#